data_AF-A0AAD9RJK2-F1
#
_entry.id   AF-A0AAD9RJK2-F1
#
_cell.length_a   1.000
_cell.length_b   1.000
_cell.length_c   1.000
_cell.angle_alpha   90.00
_cell.angle_beta   90.00
_cell.angle_gamma   90.00
#
_symmetry.space_group_name_H-M   'P 1'
#
loop_
_entity.id
_entity.type
_entity.pdbx_description
1 polymer ?
#
loop_
_entity_poly.entity_id
_entity_poly.type
_entity_poly.pdbx_seq_one_letter_code
_entity_poly.pdbx_strand_id
1 'polypeptide(L)'
;MWKVLDTGSCKLRASDRIEHFIEDDTPTLSYKSDHFHFWISEKENESIFDIKLRQAWEKAQKEGVFRYILNISEWKILEGPYKLLAQLNPDRAFRRRTPEHITSMSQPFDPTKFNFTRLSKNEIMFKIKDEDEDDIVAVNVSPIEWCHSLLIVKYLQCLPQSMTQYSLQKAVELLLLSSSPYFRVAYNSLCAFASVNHLHWHLYYLKHKMLLEYIDVQPYQGSIFLLENFASKGFCFKLSSSGKVETFVSSIFSLVTYLQRHQIAHNVYITRAKTKSTEEGYDDVRTYVWARKSHVDVKDTSLFNPAVCELFGHISIKTEEAYRNLTEETIAKILDDVTRESFLMVKKDICKIVENEMTTNEK
;
A
#
# COMPACT_ATOMS: atom_id res chain seq x y z
N MET A 1 -59.31 -40.81 38.00
CA MET A 1 -59.50 -41.19 36.59
C MET A 1 -59.54 -39.92 35.77
N TRP A 2 -58.42 -39.48 35.19
CA TRP A 2 -58.34 -38.73 33.93
C TRP A 2 -56.86 -38.78 33.49
N LYS A 3 -56.67 -39.17 32.22
CA LYS A 3 -55.46 -39.74 31.64
C LYS A 3 -54.38 -38.70 31.32
N VAL A 4 -53.14 -39.13 31.55
CA VAL A 4 -51.91 -38.61 30.96
C VAL A 4 -51.97 -38.78 29.44
N LEU A 5 -51.69 -37.71 28.69
CA LEU A 5 -51.24 -37.79 27.30
C LEU A 5 -49.97 -36.95 27.15
N ASP A 6 -48.91 -37.69 26.90
CA ASP A 6 -47.55 -37.29 26.59
C ASP A 6 -47.51 -36.78 25.15
N THR A 7 -46.99 -35.56 24.95
CA THR A 7 -46.61 -35.05 23.63
C THR A 7 -45.18 -34.52 23.69
N GLY A 8 -44.25 -35.47 23.76
CA GLY A 8 -43.09 -35.59 22.89
C GLY A 8 -42.42 -34.28 22.41
N SER A 9 -41.26 -34.00 23.01
CA SER A 9 -40.30 -33.01 22.53
C SER A 9 -39.87 -33.31 21.09
N CYS A 10 -40.21 -32.45 20.14
CA CYS A 10 -39.61 -32.48 18.81
C CYS A 10 -38.31 -31.65 18.85
N LYS A 11 -37.22 -32.29 19.30
CA LYS A 11 -35.86 -31.84 18.98
C LYS A 11 -35.69 -32.00 17.46
N LEU A 12 -35.86 -30.92 16.71
CA LEU A 12 -35.38 -30.85 15.33
C LEU A 12 -33.87 -31.02 15.38
N ARG A 13 -33.41 -32.22 15.00
CA ARG A 13 -32.01 -32.54 14.82
C ARG A 13 -31.46 -31.62 13.74
N ALA A 14 -30.48 -30.81 14.11
CA ALA A 14 -29.52 -30.26 13.18
C ALA A 14 -28.67 -31.42 12.65
N SER A 15 -29.16 -32.09 11.61
CA SER A 15 -28.38 -33.00 10.79
C SER A 15 -28.85 -32.78 9.36
N ASP A 16 -27.89 -32.57 8.46
CA ASP A 16 -28.03 -32.34 7.02
C ASP A 16 -27.81 -30.88 6.57
N ARG A 17 -26.78 -30.23 7.11
CA ARG A 17 -25.89 -29.46 6.23
C ARG A 17 -24.74 -30.38 5.87
N ILE A 18 -24.72 -30.80 4.61
CA ILE A 18 -23.52 -31.30 3.97
C ILE A 18 -22.53 -30.12 3.99
N GLU A 19 -21.69 -30.07 5.02
CA GLU A 19 -20.45 -29.32 4.97
C GLU A 19 -19.60 -30.00 3.91
N HIS A 20 -19.69 -29.51 2.67
CA HIS A 20 -18.56 -29.62 1.77
C HIS A 20 -17.44 -28.79 2.43
N PHE A 21 -16.66 -29.44 3.30
CA PHE A 21 -15.29 -29.05 3.55
C PHE A 21 -14.56 -29.18 2.21
N ILE A 22 -14.69 -28.15 1.38
CA ILE A 22 -13.69 -27.89 0.35
C ILE A 22 -12.44 -27.57 1.16
N GLU A 23 -11.48 -28.51 1.20
CA GLU A 23 -10.15 -28.21 1.69
C GLU A 23 -9.70 -26.91 1.03
N ASP A 24 -9.45 -25.91 1.87
CA ASP A 24 -8.94 -24.62 1.41
C ASP A 24 -7.48 -24.80 1.01
N ASP A 25 -7.27 -25.31 -0.21
CA ASP A 25 -5.96 -25.53 -0.85
C ASP A 25 -5.25 -24.21 -1.21
N THR A 26 -5.63 -23.10 -0.59
CA THR A 26 -4.93 -21.83 -0.76
C THR A 26 -3.57 -21.94 -0.08
N PRO A 27 -2.45 -21.76 -0.81
CA PRO A 27 -1.12 -21.87 -0.23
C PRO A 27 -0.96 -20.90 0.94
N THR A 28 -0.15 -21.27 1.93
CA THR A 28 0.06 -20.45 3.12
C THR A 28 1.53 -20.04 3.24
N LEU A 29 1.82 -18.76 3.47
CA LEU A 29 3.15 -18.23 3.77
C LEU A 29 3.26 -17.99 5.28
N SER A 30 4.19 -18.67 5.93
CA SER A 30 4.57 -18.41 7.32
C SER A 30 5.95 -17.78 7.35
N TYR A 31 6.19 -16.84 8.26
CA TYR A 31 7.50 -16.23 8.45
C TYR A 31 7.74 -15.88 9.91
N LYS A 32 9.01 -15.61 10.24
CA LYS A 32 9.49 -15.12 11.52
C LYS A 32 10.42 -13.95 11.28
N SER A 33 10.75 -13.21 12.33
CA SER A 33 11.59 -12.01 12.21
C SER A 33 13.04 -12.29 11.78
N ASP A 34 13.53 -13.51 11.96
CA ASP A 34 14.84 -13.96 11.47
C ASP A 34 14.88 -14.16 9.95
N HIS A 35 13.72 -14.20 9.28
CA HIS A 35 13.62 -14.18 7.82
C HIS A 35 13.73 -12.76 7.23
N PHE A 36 13.77 -11.71 8.06
CA PHE A 36 13.85 -10.34 7.58
C PHE A 36 15.24 -9.99 7.06
N HIS A 37 15.28 -9.46 5.85
CA HIS A 37 16.48 -8.90 5.24
C HIS A 37 16.61 -7.42 5.62
N PHE A 38 17.41 -7.09 6.63
CA PHE A 38 17.66 -5.68 7.00
C PHE A 38 18.66 -4.99 6.08
N TRP A 39 19.55 -5.76 5.45
CA TRP A 39 20.46 -5.32 4.39
C TRP A 39 20.26 -6.19 3.16
N ILE A 40 20.26 -5.57 1.97
CA ILE A 40 20.22 -6.27 0.68
C ILE A 40 21.24 -5.69 -0.29
N SER A 41 21.79 -6.53 -1.16
CA SER A 41 22.70 -6.07 -2.22
C SER A 41 21.94 -5.39 -3.36
N GLU A 42 22.62 -4.58 -4.18
CA GLU A 42 22.03 -4.08 -5.43
C GLU A 42 21.78 -5.15 -6.49
N LYS A 43 22.44 -6.31 -6.37
CA LYS A 43 22.22 -7.43 -7.29
C LYS A 43 20.86 -8.04 -6.99
N GLU A 44 20.11 -8.31 -8.06
CA GLU A 44 18.82 -8.95 -7.93
C GLU A 44 19.02 -10.36 -7.35
N ASN A 45 18.42 -10.57 -6.18
CA ASN A 45 18.27 -11.87 -5.55
C ASN A 45 16.80 -12.06 -5.23
N GLU A 46 16.36 -13.31 -5.16
CA GLU A 46 14.98 -13.64 -4.81
C GLU A 46 14.96 -14.41 -3.49
N SER A 47 14.24 -13.87 -2.50
CA SER A 47 13.94 -14.60 -1.28
C SER A 47 12.83 -15.63 -1.53
N ILE A 48 12.55 -16.47 -0.54
CA ILE A 48 11.41 -17.39 -0.60
C ILE A 48 10.09 -16.62 -0.82
N PHE A 49 9.97 -15.43 -0.22
CA PHE A 49 8.82 -14.55 -0.42
C PHE A 49 8.74 -14.06 -1.87
N ASP A 50 9.85 -13.58 -2.43
CA ASP A 50 9.91 -13.08 -3.82
C ASP A 50 9.51 -14.17 -4.82
N ILE A 51 10.09 -15.37 -4.68
CA ILE A 51 9.78 -16.53 -5.53
C ILE A 51 8.30 -16.87 -5.45
N LYS A 52 7.73 -16.94 -4.25
CA LYS A 52 6.33 -17.32 -4.04
C LYS A 52 5.37 -16.30 -4.64
N LEU A 53 5.63 -15.01 -4.42
CA LEU A 53 4.81 -13.92 -4.95
C LEU A 53 4.85 -13.92 -6.49
N ARG A 54 6.04 -14.03 -7.08
CA ARG A 54 6.23 -14.14 -8.52
C ARG A 54 5.50 -15.34 -9.12
N GLN A 55 5.73 -16.55 -8.59
CA GLN A 55 5.14 -17.77 -9.12
C GLN A 55 3.61 -17.72 -9.10
N ALA A 56 3.03 -17.24 -8.00
CA ALA A 56 1.58 -17.10 -7.90
C ALA A 56 1.02 -16.05 -8.88
N TRP A 57 1.72 -14.93 -9.08
CA TRP A 57 1.29 -13.88 -10.00
C TRP A 57 1.37 -14.35 -11.46
N GLU A 58 2.47 -15.01 -11.84
CA GLU A 58 2.64 -15.61 -13.16
C GLU A 58 1.62 -16.72 -13.44
N LYS A 59 1.28 -17.53 -12.42
CA LYS A 59 0.22 -18.54 -12.52
C LYS A 59 -1.13 -17.87 -12.81
N ALA A 60 -1.52 -16.86 -12.04
CA ALA A 60 -2.75 -16.10 -12.28
C ALA A 60 -2.78 -15.46 -13.69
N GLN A 61 -1.62 -15.06 -14.22
CA GLN A 61 -1.54 -14.50 -15.57
C GLN A 61 -1.79 -15.56 -16.64
N LYS A 62 -1.18 -16.74 -16.49
CA LYS A 62 -1.41 -17.90 -17.38
C LYS A 62 -2.86 -18.36 -17.33
N GLU A 63 -3.53 -18.23 -16.19
CA GLU A 63 -4.93 -18.58 -15.99
C GLU A 63 -5.92 -17.49 -16.41
N GLY A 64 -5.45 -16.33 -16.91
CA GLY A 64 -6.29 -15.28 -17.45
C GLY A 64 -7.07 -14.47 -16.41
N VAL A 65 -6.58 -14.39 -15.17
CA VAL A 65 -7.27 -13.70 -14.05
C VAL A 65 -7.32 -12.16 -14.23
N PHE A 66 -6.39 -11.59 -15.00
CA PHE A 66 -6.28 -10.14 -15.17
C PHE A 66 -7.24 -9.57 -16.21
N ARG A 67 -7.61 -8.29 -16.04
CA ARG A 67 -8.45 -7.55 -17.01
C ARG A 67 -7.73 -7.20 -18.31
N TYR A 68 -6.40 -7.22 -18.27
CA TYR A 68 -5.51 -7.01 -19.39
C TYR A 68 -4.15 -7.61 -19.08
N ILE A 69 -3.39 -7.87 -20.14
CA ILE A 69 -1.99 -8.26 -20.04
C ILE A 69 -1.19 -6.98 -19.80
N LEU A 70 -0.39 -6.95 -18.74
CA LEU A 70 0.49 -5.83 -18.49
C LEU A 70 1.54 -5.74 -19.61
N ASN A 71 1.54 -4.64 -20.35
CA ASN A 71 2.49 -4.39 -21.43
C ASN A 71 2.93 -2.92 -21.41
N ILE A 72 3.97 -2.62 -20.63
CA ILE A 72 4.58 -1.28 -20.59
C ILE A 72 5.77 -1.29 -21.54
N SER A 73 5.55 -0.87 -22.78
CA SER A 73 6.60 -0.79 -23.80
C SER A 73 7.30 0.56 -23.85
N GLU A 74 6.66 1.62 -23.35
CA GLU A 74 7.17 2.99 -23.43
C GLU A 74 7.36 3.61 -22.05
N TRP A 75 8.60 4.00 -21.79
CA TRP A 75 8.99 4.70 -20.57
C TRP A 75 10.15 5.66 -20.85
N LYS A 76 10.25 6.72 -20.04
CA LYS A 76 11.36 7.67 -20.05
C LYS A 76 11.58 8.28 -18.68
N ILE A 77 12.81 8.66 -18.39
CA ILE A 77 13.11 9.59 -17.30
C ILE A 77 12.96 11.00 -17.85
N LEU A 78 12.15 11.80 -17.17
CA LEU A 78 11.96 13.18 -17.57
C LEU A 78 13.20 13.99 -17.24
N GLU A 79 13.54 14.93 -18.12
CA GLU A 79 14.66 15.83 -17.91
C GLU A 79 14.34 16.82 -16.78
N GLY A 80 15.15 16.79 -15.73
CA GLY A 80 15.06 17.68 -14.59
C GLY A 80 15.67 17.08 -13.32
N PRO A 81 15.62 17.82 -12.19
CA PRO A 81 16.28 17.41 -10.95
C PRO A 81 15.60 16.24 -10.22
N TYR A 82 14.32 15.95 -10.47
CA TYR A 82 13.56 14.98 -9.68
C TYR A 82 13.65 13.54 -10.20
N LYS A 83 14.20 13.35 -11.40
CA LYS A 83 14.39 12.04 -12.06
C LYS A 83 13.08 11.25 -12.13
N LEU A 84 12.00 11.92 -12.51
CA LEU A 84 10.67 11.29 -12.56
C LEU A 84 10.61 10.24 -13.67
N LEU A 85 10.14 9.03 -13.33
CA LEU A 85 9.92 7.95 -14.28
C LEU A 85 8.50 8.06 -14.85
N ALA A 86 8.38 8.40 -16.13
CA ALA A 86 7.11 8.36 -16.85
C ALA A 86 6.96 7.04 -17.60
N GLN A 87 5.82 6.37 -17.43
CA GLN A 87 5.43 5.16 -18.15
C GLN A 87 4.07 5.38 -18.82
N LEU A 88 3.96 4.99 -20.08
CA LEU A 88 2.69 5.00 -20.79
C LEU A 88 1.93 3.69 -20.51
N ASN A 89 0.73 3.79 -19.94
CA ASN A 89 -0.10 2.64 -19.60
C ASN A 89 -1.60 2.89 -19.90
N PRO A 90 -1.99 2.93 -21.19
CA PRO A 90 -3.36 3.22 -21.60
C PRO A 90 -4.35 2.14 -21.15
N ASP A 91 -3.97 0.86 -21.21
CA ASP A 91 -4.86 -0.24 -20.81
C ASP A 91 -5.31 -0.10 -19.35
N ARG A 92 -4.41 0.30 -18.45
CA ARG A 92 -4.79 0.56 -17.06
C ARG A 92 -5.77 1.71 -16.92
N ALA A 93 -5.67 2.75 -17.75
CA ALA A 93 -6.58 3.88 -17.72
C ALA A 93 -8.01 3.46 -18.10
N PHE A 94 -8.16 2.60 -19.11
CA PHE A 94 -9.46 2.25 -19.69
C PHE A 94 -10.09 0.96 -19.16
N ARG A 95 -9.29 -0.01 -18.71
CA ARG A 95 -9.78 -1.35 -18.33
C ARG A 95 -9.90 -1.57 -16.82
N ARG A 96 -9.38 -0.64 -16.03
CA ARG A 96 -9.52 -0.62 -14.56
C ARG A 96 -10.99 -0.56 -14.15
N ARG A 97 -11.34 -1.19 -13.02
CA ARG A 97 -12.66 -1.04 -12.40
C ARG A 97 -12.94 0.43 -12.04
N THR A 98 -14.16 0.89 -12.29
CA THR A 98 -14.63 2.18 -11.79
C THR A 98 -14.45 2.27 -10.27
N PRO A 99 -13.71 3.27 -9.75
CA PRO A 99 -13.56 3.47 -8.32
C PRO A 99 -14.89 3.63 -7.60
N GLU A 100 -14.93 3.26 -6.32
CA GLU A 100 -16.02 3.63 -5.44
C GLU A 100 -16.13 5.16 -5.34
N HIS A 101 -17.35 5.68 -5.21
CA HIS A 101 -17.57 7.09 -4.95
C HIS A 101 -17.23 7.39 -3.48
N ILE A 102 -16.08 8.04 -3.26
CA ILE A 102 -15.58 8.32 -1.92
C ILE A 102 -15.69 9.80 -1.61
N THR A 103 -16.35 10.13 -0.49
CA THR A 103 -16.65 11.52 -0.11
C THR A 103 -15.95 11.97 1.16
N SER A 104 -15.46 11.03 1.98
CA SER A 104 -14.87 11.31 3.29
C SER A 104 -13.76 10.31 3.63
N MET A 105 -12.80 10.74 4.45
CA MET A 105 -11.74 9.90 5.00
C MET A 105 -12.27 8.83 5.97
N SER A 106 -13.44 9.05 6.53
CA SER A 106 -14.12 8.17 7.49
C SER A 106 -15.36 7.47 6.90
N GLN A 107 -15.44 7.38 5.56
CA GLN A 107 -16.54 6.69 4.89
C GLN A 107 -16.62 5.23 5.38
N PRO A 108 -17.78 4.78 5.91
CA PRO A 108 -17.92 3.43 6.43
C PRO A 108 -17.85 2.40 5.31
N PHE A 109 -17.38 1.20 5.64
CA PHE A 109 -17.43 0.06 4.74
C PHE A 109 -18.87 -0.23 4.30
N ASP A 110 -19.08 -0.47 3.01
CA ASP A 110 -20.39 -0.83 2.45
C ASP A 110 -20.33 -2.25 1.85
N PRO A 111 -20.97 -3.25 2.50
CA PRO A 111 -20.95 -4.63 2.01
C PRO A 111 -21.64 -4.81 0.65
N THR A 112 -22.46 -3.85 0.21
CA THR A 112 -23.17 -3.91 -1.07
C THR A 112 -22.25 -3.55 -2.25
N LYS A 113 -21.22 -2.73 -2.03
CA LYS A 113 -20.20 -2.38 -3.02
C LYS A 113 -19.22 -3.53 -3.24
N PHE A 114 -18.40 -3.41 -4.28
CA PHE A 114 -17.30 -4.35 -4.47
C PHE A 114 -16.35 -4.29 -3.27
N ASN A 115 -15.96 -5.45 -2.76
CA ASN A 115 -14.99 -5.59 -1.69
C ASN A 115 -14.28 -6.94 -1.81
N PHE A 116 -13.14 -7.09 -1.13
CA PHE A 116 -12.27 -8.26 -1.32
C PHE A 116 -12.79 -9.58 -0.76
N THR A 117 -13.91 -9.62 -0.03
CA THR A 117 -14.56 -10.90 0.32
C THR A 117 -15.21 -11.56 -0.90
N ARG A 118 -15.35 -10.82 -2.01
CA ARG A 118 -15.90 -11.28 -3.28
C ARG A 118 -14.83 -11.72 -4.29
N LEU A 119 -13.57 -11.85 -3.86
CA LEU A 119 -12.52 -12.39 -4.70
C LEU A 119 -12.81 -13.85 -5.05
N SER A 120 -12.56 -14.21 -6.30
CA SER A 120 -12.53 -15.60 -6.73
C SER A 120 -11.30 -16.32 -6.16
N LYS A 121 -11.37 -17.65 -6.04
CA LYS A 121 -10.25 -18.46 -5.53
C LYS A 121 -8.96 -18.23 -6.32
N ASN A 122 -9.05 -18.03 -7.63
CA ASN A 122 -7.90 -17.83 -8.52
C ASN A 122 -7.29 -16.41 -8.40
N GLU A 123 -7.98 -15.47 -7.77
CA GLU A 123 -7.41 -14.15 -7.44
C GLU A 123 -6.59 -14.19 -6.15
N ILE A 124 -6.85 -15.14 -5.24
CA ILE A 124 -6.12 -15.28 -3.98
C ILE A 124 -4.83 -16.05 -4.24
N MET A 125 -3.68 -15.42 -3.96
CA MET A 125 -2.37 -15.99 -4.22
C MET A 125 -1.92 -16.91 -3.09
N PHE A 126 -2.01 -16.41 -1.85
CA PHE A 126 -1.72 -17.18 -0.65
C PHE A 126 -2.25 -16.47 0.60
N LYS A 127 -2.48 -17.24 1.67
CA LYS A 127 -2.72 -16.72 3.02
C LYS A 127 -1.40 -16.41 3.71
N ILE A 128 -1.40 -15.43 4.59
CA ILE A 128 -0.30 -15.19 5.53
C ILE A 128 -0.68 -15.87 6.83
N LYS A 129 0.14 -16.81 7.32
CA LYS A 129 -0.11 -17.46 8.60
C LYS A 129 0.31 -16.54 9.72
N ASP A 130 -0.68 -15.93 10.36
CA ASP A 130 -0.58 -15.38 11.70
C ASP A 130 -1.57 -16.17 12.56
N GLU A 131 -1.26 -16.38 13.85
CA GLU A 131 -1.90 -17.43 14.65
C GLU A 131 -3.43 -17.32 14.77
N ASP A 132 -4.03 -16.16 14.45
CA ASP A 132 -5.49 -15.91 14.52
C ASP A 132 -6.06 -14.98 13.42
N GLU A 133 -5.31 -14.64 12.35
CA GLU A 133 -5.71 -13.57 11.43
C GLU A 133 -5.89 -14.04 9.98
N ASP A 134 -7.04 -13.70 9.38
CA ASP A 134 -7.36 -13.94 7.97
C ASP A 134 -6.65 -12.91 7.07
N ASP A 135 -5.32 -12.95 7.03
CA ASP A 135 -4.53 -12.11 6.14
C ASP A 135 -4.29 -12.82 4.80
N ILE A 136 -4.49 -12.11 3.69
CA ILE A 136 -4.26 -12.67 2.35
C ILE A 136 -3.41 -11.75 1.48
N VAL A 137 -2.70 -12.38 0.54
CA VAL A 137 -2.17 -11.72 -0.64
C VAL A 137 -2.99 -12.15 -1.84
N ALA A 138 -3.49 -11.19 -2.60
CA ALA A 138 -4.28 -11.42 -3.81
C ALA A 138 -3.69 -10.66 -4.99
N VAL A 139 -3.97 -11.09 -6.23
CA VAL A 139 -3.55 -10.33 -7.41
C VAL A 139 -4.32 -9.02 -7.51
N ASN A 140 -3.66 -7.96 -7.97
CA ASN A 140 -4.40 -6.81 -8.48
C ASN A 140 -4.74 -7.08 -9.94
N VAL A 141 -6.01 -7.35 -10.23
CA VAL A 141 -6.50 -7.64 -11.60
C VAL A 141 -6.38 -6.45 -12.58
N SER A 142 -5.91 -5.28 -12.12
CA SER A 142 -5.55 -4.13 -12.95
C SER A 142 -4.12 -3.66 -12.62
N PRO A 143 -3.10 -4.44 -13.01
CA PRO A 143 -1.72 -4.27 -12.57
C PRO A 143 -1.13 -2.95 -13.10
N ILE A 144 -0.42 -2.21 -12.25
CA ILE A 144 0.31 -1.01 -12.66
C ILE A 144 1.72 -1.37 -13.13
N GLU A 145 2.27 -2.44 -12.58
CA GLU A 145 3.62 -2.93 -12.82
C GLU A 145 3.64 -4.44 -12.56
N TRP A 146 4.74 -5.09 -12.93
CA TRP A 146 4.94 -6.51 -12.73
C TRP A 146 4.77 -6.92 -11.26
N CYS A 147 4.13 -8.08 -11.04
CA CYS A 147 3.78 -8.58 -9.72
C CYS A 147 2.92 -7.62 -8.87
N HIS A 148 2.10 -6.77 -9.50
CA HIS A 148 1.15 -5.94 -8.75
C HIS A 148 0.08 -6.81 -8.07
N SER A 149 0.17 -6.86 -6.75
CA SER A 149 -0.65 -7.63 -5.82
C SER A 149 -1.16 -6.73 -4.69
N LEU A 150 -2.03 -7.29 -3.85
CA LEU A 150 -2.69 -6.62 -2.75
C LEU A 150 -2.44 -7.42 -1.47
N LEU A 151 -1.92 -6.77 -0.43
CA LEU A 151 -2.03 -7.27 0.95
C LEU A 151 -3.36 -6.79 1.51
N ILE A 152 -4.18 -7.72 1.96
CA ILE A 152 -5.49 -7.43 2.56
C ILE A 152 -5.48 -8.10 3.94
N VAL A 153 -5.37 -7.28 4.97
CA VAL A 153 -5.32 -7.76 6.35
C VAL A 153 -6.71 -7.99 6.90
N LYS A 154 -6.88 -9.06 7.69
CA LYS A 154 -8.15 -9.42 8.33
C LYS A 154 -9.32 -9.34 7.35
N TYR A 155 -9.16 -9.90 6.15
CA TYR A 155 -10.03 -9.55 5.01
C TYR A 155 -11.50 -9.91 5.23
N LEU A 156 -11.80 -10.88 6.09
CA LEU A 156 -13.17 -11.25 6.48
C LEU A 156 -13.80 -10.25 7.48
N GLN A 157 -13.01 -9.45 8.19
CA GLN A 157 -13.50 -8.42 9.11
C GLN A 157 -13.98 -7.16 8.39
N CYS A 158 -13.78 -7.05 7.06
CA CYS A 158 -14.31 -5.96 6.24
C CYS A 158 -13.91 -4.56 6.75
N LEU A 159 -12.67 -4.41 7.20
CA LEU A 159 -12.18 -3.13 7.72
C LEU A 159 -12.27 -2.06 6.61
N PRO A 160 -12.76 -0.84 6.89
CA PRO A 160 -12.74 0.24 5.93
C PRO A 160 -11.29 0.58 5.53
N GLN A 161 -11.08 1.27 4.40
CA GLN A 161 -9.76 1.69 3.91
C GLN A 161 -9.18 2.83 4.79
N SER A 162 -8.88 2.47 6.03
CA SER A 162 -8.32 3.27 7.09
C SER A 162 -7.20 2.46 7.72
N MET A 163 -5.96 2.94 7.54
CA MET A 163 -4.77 2.25 8.02
C MET A 163 -4.86 1.95 9.51
N THR A 164 -4.46 0.73 9.89
CA THR A 164 -4.24 0.32 11.29
C THR A 164 -2.75 0.08 11.52
N GLN A 165 -2.29 0.15 12.77
CA GLN A 165 -0.91 -0.19 13.13
C GLN A 165 -0.56 -1.61 12.68
N TYR A 166 -1.49 -2.56 12.85
CA TYR A 166 -1.36 -3.93 12.37
C TYR A 166 -1.13 -3.99 10.85
N SER A 167 -1.95 -3.28 10.07
CA SER A 167 -1.79 -3.28 8.60
C SER A 167 -0.46 -2.69 8.14
N LEU A 168 0.03 -1.66 8.83
CA LEU A 168 1.32 -1.04 8.56
C LEU A 168 2.48 -1.96 8.96
N GLN A 169 2.37 -2.64 10.10
CA GLN A 169 3.32 -3.67 10.54
C GLN A 169 3.48 -4.73 9.46
N LYS A 170 2.37 -5.34 9.01
CA LYS A 170 2.39 -6.36 7.94
C LYS A 170 2.99 -5.83 6.64
N ALA A 171 2.66 -4.60 6.25
CA ALA A 171 3.25 -3.96 5.07
C ALA A 171 4.78 -3.82 5.16
N VAL A 172 5.31 -3.41 6.32
CA VAL A 172 6.77 -3.32 6.57
C VAL A 172 7.41 -4.70 6.61
N GLU A 173 6.78 -5.68 7.27
CA GLU A 173 7.29 -7.05 7.35
C GLU A 173 7.40 -7.69 5.96
N LEU A 174 6.39 -7.56 5.10
CA LEU A 174 6.45 -8.07 3.73
C LEU A 174 7.58 -7.43 2.93
N LEU A 175 7.83 -6.12 3.10
CA LEU A 175 9.00 -5.48 2.47
C LEU A 175 10.31 -6.08 2.96
N LEU A 176 10.41 -6.36 4.27
CA LEU A 176 11.61 -6.95 4.87
C LEU A 176 11.81 -8.42 4.47
N LEU A 177 10.75 -9.17 4.16
CA LEU A 177 10.85 -10.52 3.61
C LEU A 177 11.36 -10.55 2.16
N SER A 178 11.18 -9.47 1.41
CA SER A 178 11.76 -9.34 0.07
C SER A 178 13.25 -9.07 0.17
N SER A 179 14.05 -9.83 -0.58
CA SER A 179 15.46 -9.53 -0.79
C SER A 179 15.71 -8.65 -2.02
N SER A 180 14.65 -8.29 -2.75
CA SER A 180 14.72 -7.49 -3.96
C SER A 180 14.76 -5.99 -3.67
N PRO A 181 15.68 -5.24 -4.30
CA PRO A 181 15.69 -3.78 -4.22
C PRO A 181 14.56 -3.13 -4.99
N TYR A 182 13.74 -3.90 -5.72
CA TYR A 182 12.66 -3.41 -6.58
C TYR A 182 11.28 -3.59 -5.96
N PHE A 183 11.14 -4.34 -4.87
CA PHE A 183 9.86 -4.52 -4.20
C PHE A 183 9.42 -3.22 -3.50
N ARG A 184 8.15 -2.85 -3.69
CA ARG A 184 7.53 -1.62 -3.21
C ARG A 184 6.21 -1.93 -2.53
N VAL A 185 5.93 -1.20 -1.45
CA VAL A 185 4.66 -1.31 -0.73
C VAL A 185 4.03 0.07 -0.64
N ALA A 186 2.75 0.17 -1.00
CA ALA A 186 2.10 1.46 -1.20
C ALA A 186 0.65 1.46 -0.69
N TYR A 187 0.19 2.62 -0.22
CA TYR A 187 -1.14 2.81 0.34
C TYR A 187 -1.74 4.14 -0.08
N ASN A 188 -3.04 4.08 -0.37
CA ASN A 188 -3.89 5.22 -0.65
C ASN A 188 -5.02 5.24 0.38
N SER A 189 -5.22 6.35 1.10
CA SER A 189 -6.39 6.53 1.95
C SER A 189 -7.67 6.84 1.14
N LEU A 190 -8.84 6.80 1.78
CA LEU A 190 -10.14 7.01 1.14
C LEU A 190 -10.27 8.31 0.33
N CYS A 191 -9.67 9.42 0.77
CA CYS A 191 -9.66 10.65 -0.02
C CYS A 191 -8.39 10.85 -0.85
N ALA A 192 -7.55 9.82 -0.98
CA ALA A 192 -6.23 9.84 -1.62
C ALA A 192 -6.08 8.86 -2.78
N PHE A 193 -7.13 8.77 -3.62
CA PHE A 193 -7.21 7.89 -4.79
C PHE A 193 -7.27 6.39 -4.48
N ALA A 194 -7.64 6.00 -3.25
CA ALA A 194 -8.14 4.64 -3.01
C ALA A 194 -9.31 4.35 -3.95
N SER A 195 -9.35 3.15 -4.53
CA SER A 195 -10.43 2.77 -5.47
C SER A 195 -11.49 1.87 -4.83
N VAL A 196 -11.20 1.28 -3.67
CA VAL A 196 -12.07 0.35 -2.94
C VAL A 196 -12.03 0.71 -1.46
N ASN A 197 -13.20 0.81 -0.82
CA ASN A 197 -13.28 0.96 0.63
C ASN A 197 -13.22 -0.39 1.35
N HIS A 198 -12.04 -1.01 1.37
CA HIS A 198 -11.73 -2.20 2.16
C HIS A 198 -10.22 -2.20 2.38
N LEU A 199 -9.73 -2.21 3.63
CA LEU A 199 -8.33 -2.08 4.00
C LEU A 199 -7.38 -2.97 3.17
N HIS A 200 -6.59 -2.33 2.31
CA HIS A 200 -5.58 -2.99 1.48
C HIS A 200 -4.35 -2.12 1.27
N TRP A 201 -3.25 -2.80 1.01
CA TRP A 201 -1.96 -2.26 0.57
C TRP A 201 -1.61 -2.81 -0.79
N HIS A 202 -0.94 -2.01 -1.61
CA HIS A 202 -0.42 -2.40 -2.90
C HIS A 202 1.00 -2.93 -2.76
N LEU A 203 1.30 -4.06 -3.39
CA LEU A 203 2.62 -4.68 -3.47
C LEU A 203 3.00 -4.77 -4.95
N TYR A 204 4.19 -4.37 -5.35
CA TYR A 204 4.65 -4.51 -6.74
C TYR A 204 6.17 -4.40 -6.84
N TYR A 205 6.73 -4.74 -8.00
CA TYR A 205 8.16 -4.61 -8.24
C TYR A 205 8.42 -3.59 -9.34
N LEU A 206 9.03 -2.47 -8.99
CA LEU A 206 9.47 -1.48 -9.97
C LEU A 206 10.96 -1.69 -10.24
N LYS A 207 11.33 -2.27 -11.39
CA LYS A 207 12.72 -2.48 -11.80
C LYS A 207 13.43 -1.19 -12.25
N HIS A 208 13.31 -0.15 -11.43
CA HIS A 208 13.93 1.14 -11.63
C HIS A 208 14.35 1.74 -10.28
N LYS A 209 15.57 2.27 -10.21
CA LYS A 209 16.07 2.96 -9.00
C LYS A 209 15.49 4.38 -8.96
N MET A 210 14.70 4.69 -7.94
CA MET A 210 14.04 6.00 -7.81
C MET A 210 14.84 6.95 -6.91
N LEU A 211 14.79 8.26 -7.17
CA LEU A 211 15.54 9.28 -6.41
C LEU A 211 15.28 9.21 -4.91
N LEU A 212 14.03 8.96 -4.51
CA LEU A 212 13.63 8.87 -3.10
C LEU A 212 14.28 7.70 -2.34
N GLU A 213 14.96 6.78 -3.01
CA GLU A 213 15.70 5.70 -2.34
C GLU A 213 17.03 6.18 -1.74
N TYR A 214 17.55 7.33 -2.21
CA TYR A 214 18.87 7.83 -1.81
C TYR A 214 18.95 9.36 -1.65
N ILE A 215 17.84 10.09 -1.81
CA ILE A 215 17.80 11.53 -1.58
C ILE A 215 18.12 11.88 -0.12
N ASP A 216 18.73 13.04 0.12
CA ASP A 216 18.87 13.56 1.47
C ASP A 216 17.53 14.07 2.00
N VAL A 217 17.18 13.64 3.21
CA VAL A 217 16.01 14.10 3.96
C VAL A 217 16.47 14.82 5.22
N GLN A 218 15.82 15.93 5.56
CA GLN A 218 16.26 16.78 6.66
C GLN A 218 15.68 16.30 7.99
N PRO A 219 16.48 16.02 9.03
CA PRO A 219 15.95 15.73 10.36
C PRO A 219 15.05 16.87 10.84
N TYR A 220 13.98 16.55 11.58
CA TYR A 220 13.09 17.56 12.13
C TYR A 220 12.77 17.37 13.61
N GLN A 221 11.86 16.46 13.95
CA GLN A 221 11.48 16.23 15.34
C GLN A 221 11.14 14.76 15.57
N GLY A 222 11.61 14.20 16.69
CA GLY A 222 11.47 12.78 16.99
C GLY A 222 12.05 11.92 15.86
N SER A 223 11.27 10.97 15.37
CA SER A 223 11.65 10.08 14.26
C SER A 223 11.31 10.63 12.86
N ILE A 224 10.86 11.89 12.77
CA ILE A 224 10.38 12.49 11.51
C ILE A 224 11.51 13.25 10.81
N PHE A 225 11.66 12.96 9.52
CA PHE A 225 12.45 13.72 8.56
C PHE A 225 11.53 14.41 7.55
N LEU A 226 11.98 15.53 6.98
CA LEU A 226 11.23 16.29 5.98
C LEU A 226 11.73 16.00 4.57
N LEU A 227 10.78 15.77 3.67
CA LEU A 227 11.00 15.71 2.24
C LEU A 227 10.61 17.06 1.62
N GLU A 228 11.51 18.04 1.71
CA GLU A 228 11.30 19.39 1.16
C GLU A 228 11.92 19.58 -0.22
N ASN A 229 12.98 18.83 -0.52
CA ASN A 229 13.78 18.96 -1.74
C ASN A 229 13.36 17.99 -2.86
N PHE A 230 12.10 17.57 -2.85
CA PHE A 230 11.48 16.77 -3.91
C PHE A 230 10.18 17.41 -4.38
N ALA A 231 9.66 17.02 -5.54
CA ALA A 231 8.45 17.61 -6.13
C ALA A 231 7.25 17.54 -5.17
N SER A 232 6.97 16.35 -4.62
CA SER A 232 5.97 16.15 -3.58
C SER A 232 6.54 16.43 -2.19
N LYS A 233 5.87 17.27 -1.41
CA LYS A 233 6.29 17.60 -0.04
C LYS A 233 5.71 16.60 0.95
N GLY A 234 6.53 16.06 1.83
CA GLY A 234 6.08 15.00 2.74
C GLY A 234 7.00 14.76 3.92
N PHE A 235 6.67 13.72 4.65
CA PHE A 235 7.40 13.26 5.82
C PHE A 235 8.07 11.93 5.50
N CYS A 236 9.24 11.71 6.04
CA CYS A 236 10.00 10.48 5.87
C CYS A 236 10.37 9.91 7.24
N PHE A 237 10.29 8.60 7.35
CA PHE A 237 10.77 7.83 8.49
C PHE A 237 11.85 6.88 7.97
N LYS A 238 12.89 6.65 8.78
CA LYS A 238 14.00 5.75 8.45
C LYS A 238 14.10 4.64 9.47
N LEU A 239 14.05 3.39 9.02
CA LEU A 239 14.19 2.23 9.91
C LEU A 239 15.58 2.23 10.58
N SER A 240 16.62 2.64 9.84
CA SER A 240 17.98 2.78 10.37
C SER A 240 18.08 3.75 11.56
N SER A 241 17.16 4.72 11.66
CA SER A 241 17.10 5.68 12.77
C SER A 241 16.24 5.20 13.94
N SER A 242 15.24 4.35 13.70
CA SER A 242 14.40 3.76 14.75
C SER A 242 15.02 2.54 15.42
N GLY A 243 15.92 1.82 14.73
CA GLY A 243 16.65 0.64 15.23
C GLY A 243 15.81 -0.63 15.38
N LYS A 244 14.49 -0.52 15.56
CA LYS A 244 13.54 -1.63 15.67
C LYS A 244 12.32 -1.40 14.78
N VAL A 245 11.76 -2.48 14.24
CA VAL A 245 10.58 -2.44 13.36
C VAL A 245 9.37 -1.90 14.11
N GLU A 246 9.18 -2.30 15.37
CA GLU A 246 8.03 -1.90 16.19
C GLU A 246 8.03 -0.39 16.45
N THR A 247 9.19 0.17 16.81
CA THR A 247 9.37 1.61 17.00
C THR A 247 9.15 2.36 15.69
N PHE A 248 9.69 1.86 14.59
CA PHE A 248 9.52 2.44 13.25
C PHE A 248 8.04 2.53 12.86
N VAL A 249 7.31 1.42 13.01
CA VAL A 249 5.88 1.32 12.70
C VAL A 249 5.05 2.21 13.62
N SER A 250 5.35 2.23 14.92
CA SER A 250 4.66 3.08 15.90
C SER A 250 4.79 4.56 15.54
N SER A 251 6.01 5.04 15.27
CA SER A 251 6.25 6.44 14.91
C SER A 251 5.54 6.88 13.63
N ILE A 252 5.53 6.02 12.59
CA ILE A 252 4.76 6.28 11.37
C ILE A 252 3.26 6.33 11.70
N PHE A 253 2.77 5.37 12.49
CA PHE A 253 1.36 5.24 12.80
C PHE A 253 0.83 6.40 13.67
N SER A 254 1.65 7.02 14.51
CA SER A 254 1.30 8.23 15.24
C SER A 254 0.95 9.39 14.31
N LEU A 255 1.78 9.62 13.28
CA LEU A 255 1.48 10.63 12.26
C LEU A 255 0.21 10.27 11.49
N VAL A 256 0.07 9.01 11.05
CA VAL A 256 -1.12 8.56 10.32
C VAL A 256 -2.40 8.69 11.16
N THR A 257 -2.33 8.38 12.46
CA THR A 257 -3.44 8.55 13.40
C THR A 257 -3.88 10.01 13.50
N TYR A 258 -2.91 10.94 13.58
CA TYR A 258 -3.21 12.37 13.51
C TYR A 258 -3.93 12.71 12.19
N LEU A 259 -3.39 12.28 11.04
CA LEU A 259 -3.99 12.56 9.74
C LEU A 259 -5.43 12.00 9.63
N GLN A 260 -5.68 10.79 10.10
CA GLN A 260 -7.00 10.16 10.12
C GLN A 260 -7.98 10.91 11.03
N ARG A 261 -7.57 11.26 12.25
CA ARG A 261 -8.40 12.01 13.21
C ARG A 261 -8.79 13.40 12.68
N HIS A 262 -7.89 14.03 11.94
CA HIS A 262 -8.12 15.35 11.34
C HIS A 262 -8.72 15.28 9.92
N GLN A 263 -9.13 14.10 9.45
CA GLN A 263 -9.70 13.88 8.11
C GLN A 263 -8.79 14.36 6.95
N ILE A 264 -7.48 14.26 7.13
CA ILE A 264 -6.48 14.64 6.14
C ILE A 264 -6.20 13.45 5.22
N ALA A 265 -6.43 13.63 3.92
CA ALA A 265 -6.10 12.66 2.90
C ALA A 265 -4.59 12.40 2.86
N HIS A 266 -4.19 11.14 2.70
CA HIS A 266 -2.78 10.80 2.73
C HIS A 266 -2.43 9.55 1.92
N ASN A 267 -1.18 9.51 1.49
CA ASN A 267 -0.55 8.37 0.84
C ASN A 267 0.65 7.92 1.65
N VAL A 268 0.92 6.62 1.66
CA VAL A 268 2.09 6.04 2.33
C VAL A 268 2.82 5.12 1.36
N TYR A 269 4.15 5.23 1.31
CA TYR A 269 4.98 4.43 0.43
C TYR A 269 6.22 3.94 1.17
N ILE A 270 6.49 2.64 1.08
CA ILE A 270 7.58 1.97 1.77
C ILE A 270 8.52 1.40 0.72
N THR A 271 9.81 1.73 0.86
CA THR A 271 10.84 1.30 -0.08
C THR A 271 12.13 0.95 0.63
N ARG A 272 12.92 0.08 0.01
CA ARG A 272 14.35 -0.04 0.28
C ARG A 272 15.02 1.29 0.00
N ALA A 273 15.98 1.65 0.84
CA ALA A 273 16.71 2.90 0.74
C ALA A 273 18.17 2.71 1.17
N LYS A 274 18.97 3.74 0.91
CA LYS A 274 20.33 3.84 1.42
C LYS A 274 20.41 4.92 2.48
N THR A 275 21.15 4.65 3.55
CA THR A 275 21.44 5.68 4.55
C THR A 275 22.31 6.80 3.96
N LYS A 276 23.21 6.44 3.04
CA LYS A 276 24.03 7.35 2.22
C LYS A 276 24.03 6.89 0.77
N SER A 277 24.12 7.83 -0.18
CA SER A 277 24.15 7.49 -1.61
C SER A 277 25.36 6.62 -2.02
N THR A 278 26.41 6.59 -1.20
CA THR A 278 27.66 5.84 -1.42
C THR A 278 27.60 4.38 -0.98
N GLU A 279 26.56 3.95 -0.27
CA GLU A 279 26.47 2.56 0.22
C GLU A 279 26.37 1.55 -0.94
N GLU A 280 27.04 0.40 -0.82
CA GLU A 280 27.08 -0.65 -1.84
C GLU A 280 25.76 -1.43 -1.95
N GLY A 281 24.92 -1.38 -0.91
CA GLY A 281 23.62 -2.04 -0.83
C GLY A 281 22.55 -1.12 -0.25
N TYR A 282 21.36 -1.66 -0.04
CA TYR A 282 20.28 -0.99 0.67
C TYR A 282 20.30 -1.45 2.12
N ASP A 283 20.73 -0.54 2.99
CA ASP A 283 20.91 -0.71 4.43
C ASP A 283 19.81 -0.01 5.25
N ASP A 284 18.80 0.54 4.58
CA ASP A 284 17.68 1.24 5.21
C ASP A 284 16.34 0.88 4.56
N VAL A 285 15.28 1.15 5.30
CA VAL A 285 13.91 1.17 4.82
C VAL A 285 13.35 2.55 5.09
N ARG A 286 12.83 3.19 4.05
CA ARG A 286 12.16 4.49 4.17
C ARG A 286 10.67 4.34 3.97
N THR A 287 9.92 4.95 4.88
CA THR A 287 8.48 5.16 4.71
C THR A 287 8.23 6.64 4.50
N TYR A 288 7.66 6.97 3.34
CA TYR A 288 7.21 8.30 3.01
C TYR A 288 5.71 8.42 3.29
N VAL A 289 5.32 9.52 3.94
CA VAL A 289 3.92 9.87 4.23
C VAL A 289 3.65 11.25 3.65
N TRP A 290 2.73 11.33 2.70
CA TRP A 290 2.30 12.61 2.12
C TRP A 290 0.90 12.95 2.61
N ALA A 291 0.80 13.97 3.45
CA ALA A 291 -0.47 14.68 3.64
C ALA A 291 -0.78 15.45 2.36
N ARG A 292 -2.02 15.40 1.89
CA ARG A 292 -2.43 16.02 0.62
C ARG A 292 -3.84 16.56 0.65
N LYS A 293 -4.15 17.44 -0.31
CA LYS A 293 -5.51 17.85 -0.65
C LYS A 293 -6.36 16.61 -0.96
N SER A 294 -7.64 16.61 -0.63
CA SER A 294 -8.53 15.50 -1.02
C SER A 294 -8.56 15.38 -2.54
N HIS A 295 -8.71 14.16 -3.08
CA HIS A 295 -8.92 13.96 -4.51
C HIS A 295 -10.16 14.72 -5.03
N VAL A 296 -11.14 15.00 -4.17
CA VAL A 296 -12.31 15.84 -4.46
C VAL A 296 -11.91 17.28 -4.79
N ASP A 297 -10.81 17.77 -4.21
CA ASP A 297 -10.33 19.15 -4.38
C ASP A 297 -9.27 19.28 -5.49
N VAL A 298 -8.87 18.16 -6.12
CA VAL A 298 -7.89 18.18 -7.20
C VAL A 298 -8.58 18.52 -8.51
N LYS A 299 -8.31 19.74 -9.02
CA LYS A 299 -8.99 20.31 -10.19
C LYS A 299 -8.55 19.72 -11.54
N ASP A 300 -7.33 19.21 -11.64
CA ASP A 300 -6.79 18.66 -12.89
C ASP A 300 -6.24 17.24 -12.66
N THR A 301 -6.94 16.25 -13.20
CA THR A 301 -6.51 14.84 -13.25
C THR A 301 -6.44 14.32 -14.69
N SER A 302 -6.41 15.24 -15.66
CA SER A 302 -6.44 14.93 -17.09
C SER A 302 -5.20 14.15 -17.51
N LEU A 303 -4.01 14.62 -17.10
CA LEU A 303 -2.72 13.98 -17.39
C LEU A 303 -2.56 12.64 -16.66
N PHE A 304 -2.73 12.66 -15.34
CA PHE A 304 -2.63 11.49 -14.47
C PHE A 304 -3.38 11.76 -13.15
N ASN A 305 -3.55 10.71 -12.35
CA ASN A 305 -4.09 10.86 -11.00
C ASN A 305 -2.91 10.92 -10.03
N PRO A 306 -2.69 12.01 -9.27
CA PRO A 306 -1.56 12.12 -8.34
C PRO A 306 -1.79 11.26 -7.08
N ALA A 307 -1.72 9.94 -7.25
CA ALA A 307 -1.80 8.95 -6.18
C ALA A 307 -0.39 8.61 -5.65
N VAL A 308 -0.29 7.57 -4.82
CA VAL A 308 0.96 7.22 -4.13
C VAL A 308 2.15 6.96 -5.06
N CYS A 309 1.95 6.32 -6.22
CA CYS A 309 3.05 6.06 -7.18
C CYS A 309 3.58 7.38 -7.74
N GLU A 310 2.68 8.28 -8.12
CA GLU A 310 3.01 9.57 -8.71
C GLU A 310 3.71 10.48 -7.70
N LEU A 311 3.27 10.46 -6.44
CA LEU A 311 3.94 11.18 -5.35
C LEU A 311 5.35 10.63 -5.06
N PHE A 312 5.61 9.35 -5.34
CA PHE A 312 6.95 8.76 -5.27
C PHE A 312 7.82 9.07 -6.50
N GLY A 313 7.23 9.60 -7.57
CA GLY A 313 7.88 9.93 -8.84
C GLY A 313 7.73 8.88 -9.94
N HIS A 314 6.91 7.85 -9.73
CA HIS A 314 6.51 6.87 -10.73
C HIS A 314 5.20 7.31 -11.38
N ILE A 315 5.30 7.91 -12.56
CA ILE A 315 4.20 8.59 -13.24
C ILE A 315 3.55 7.68 -14.29
N SER A 316 2.30 7.28 -14.05
CA SER A 316 1.51 6.51 -15.01
C SER A 316 0.68 7.44 -15.91
N ILE A 317 1.04 7.52 -17.19
CA ILE A 317 0.38 8.37 -18.20
C ILE A 317 -0.65 7.57 -19.00
N LYS A 318 -1.79 8.20 -19.26
CA LYS A 318 -2.97 7.55 -19.84
C LYS A 318 -3.00 7.57 -21.37
N THR A 319 -2.36 8.55 -22.01
CA THR A 319 -2.42 8.75 -23.47
C THR A 319 -1.05 9.06 -24.06
N GLU A 320 -0.87 8.64 -25.31
CA GLU A 320 0.31 8.92 -26.15
C GLU A 320 0.63 10.41 -26.24
N GLU A 321 -0.40 11.22 -26.50
CA GLU A 321 -0.25 12.67 -26.66
C GLU A 321 0.27 13.32 -25.37
N ALA A 322 -0.33 12.98 -24.23
CA ALA A 322 0.14 13.46 -22.93
C ALA A 322 1.58 13.00 -22.67
N TYR A 323 1.88 11.73 -22.95
CA TYR A 323 3.21 11.16 -22.73
C TYR A 323 4.30 11.86 -23.55
N ARG A 324 4.04 12.17 -24.82
CA ARG A 324 5.00 12.85 -25.70
C ARG A 324 5.29 14.28 -25.26
N ASN A 325 4.27 15.01 -24.83
CA ASN A 325 4.38 16.43 -24.45
C ASN A 325 4.73 16.66 -22.96
N LEU A 326 4.83 15.59 -22.17
CA LEU A 326 5.07 15.67 -20.73
C LEU A 326 6.46 16.21 -20.38
N THR A 327 6.51 17.17 -19.46
CA THR A 327 7.75 17.71 -18.88
C THR A 327 7.80 17.49 -17.37
N GLU A 328 9.02 17.41 -16.80
CA GLU A 328 9.18 17.25 -15.34
C GLU A 328 8.59 18.44 -14.58
N GLU A 329 8.76 19.66 -15.09
CA GLU A 329 8.22 20.89 -14.51
C GLU A 329 6.69 20.85 -14.33
N THR A 330 5.98 20.38 -15.36
CA THR A 330 4.51 20.28 -15.33
C THR A 330 4.06 19.32 -14.23
N ILE A 331 4.71 18.17 -14.11
CA ILE A 331 4.41 17.18 -13.08
C ILE A 331 4.77 17.72 -11.70
N ALA A 332 5.96 18.30 -11.57
CA ALA A 332 6.44 18.82 -10.30
C ALA A 332 5.47 19.87 -9.74
N LYS A 333 4.92 20.75 -10.59
CA LYS A 333 3.89 21.71 -10.19
C LYS A 333 2.62 21.04 -9.67
N ILE A 334 2.16 19.96 -10.31
CA ILE A 334 0.97 19.20 -9.86
C ILE A 334 1.24 18.53 -8.51
N LEU A 335 2.37 17.83 -8.38
CA LEU A 335 2.73 17.12 -7.14
C LEU A 335 2.92 18.10 -5.98
N ASP A 336 3.52 19.26 -6.25
CA ASP A 336 3.69 20.34 -5.27
C ASP A 336 2.34 20.93 -4.84
N ASP A 337 1.46 21.28 -5.79
CA ASP A 337 0.13 21.83 -5.48
C ASP A 337 -0.70 20.87 -4.62
N VAL A 338 -0.62 19.57 -4.90
CA VAL A 338 -1.39 18.54 -4.18
C VAL A 338 -0.90 18.38 -2.74
N THR A 339 0.38 18.63 -2.44
CA THR A 339 0.99 18.26 -1.16
C THR A 339 1.42 19.44 -0.29
N ARG A 340 1.87 20.55 -0.87
CA ARG A 340 2.56 21.63 -0.15
C ARG A 340 1.74 22.23 0.99
N GLU A 341 0.47 22.56 0.74
CA GLU A 341 -0.38 23.20 1.74
C GLU A 341 -0.61 22.28 2.94
N SER A 342 -1.03 21.04 2.69
CA SER A 342 -1.24 20.03 3.72
C SER A 342 0.05 19.69 4.47
N PHE A 343 1.18 19.59 3.76
CA PHE A 343 2.50 19.42 4.37
C PHE A 343 2.84 20.55 5.35
N LEU A 344 2.68 21.82 4.94
CA LEU A 344 2.98 22.98 5.79
C LEU A 344 2.05 23.07 7.00
N MET A 345 0.77 22.69 6.83
CA MET A 345 -0.19 22.63 7.93
C MET A 345 0.22 21.57 8.95
N VAL A 346 0.46 20.33 8.51
CA VAL A 346 0.83 19.22 9.39
C VAL A 346 2.20 19.47 10.04
N LYS A 347 3.15 20.03 9.31
CA LYS A 347 4.50 20.37 9.82
C LYS A 347 4.42 21.28 11.06
N LYS A 348 3.51 22.25 11.09
CA LYS A 348 3.30 23.14 12.25
C LYS A 348 2.76 22.43 13.48
N ASP A 349 2.05 21.33 13.29
CA ASP A 349 1.39 20.56 14.36
C ASP A 349 2.20 19.36 14.84
N ILE A 350 3.36 19.07 14.23
CA ILE A 350 4.19 17.91 14.59
C ILE A 350 4.56 17.87 16.07
N CYS A 351 4.83 19.02 16.73
CA CYS A 351 5.13 19.03 18.16
C CYS A 351 4.03 18.33 18.98
N LYS A 352 2.76 18.57 18.63
CA LYS A 352 1.60 17.94 19.29
C LYS A 352 1.54 16.44 19.04
N ILE A 353 2.04 15.98 17.90
CA ILE A 353 2.08 14.55 17.55
C ILE A 353 3.14 13.84 18.40
N VAL A 354 4.34 14.42 18.50
CA VAL A 354 5.48 13.84 19.21
C VAL A 354 5.30 13.87 20.74
N GLU A 355 4.70 14.91 21.30
CA GLU A 355 4.42 15.00 22.75
C GLU A 355 3.40 13.95 23.23
N ASN A 356 2.42 13.61 22.37
CA ASN A 356 1.46 12.55 22.66
C ASN A 356 2.12 11.16 22.69
N GLU A 357 3.19 10.91 21.92
CA GLU A 357 3.93 9.64 21.97
C GLU A 357 4.65 9.43 23.31
N MET A 358 5.20 10.50 23.90
CA MET A 358 5.90 10.43 25.19
C MET A 358 4.94 10.13 26.34
N THR A 359 3.74 10.72 26.33
CA THR A 359 2.75 10.55 27.41
C THR A 359 2.04 9.19 27.38
N THR A 360 1.97 8.50 26.24
CA THR A 360 1.47 7.11 26.16
C THR A 360 2.52 6.04 26.47
N ASN A 361 3.82 6.33 26.37
CA ASN A 361 4.87 5.38 26.73
C ASN A 361 5.25 5.42 28.22
N GLU A 362 4.77 6.42 28.97
CA GLU A 362 4.96 6.55 30.43
C GLU A 362 3.78 6.00 31.26
N LYS A 363 2.76 5.41 30.62
CA LYS A 363 1.62 4.73 31.26
C LYS A 363 1.55 3.28 30.81
#